data_AF-A0A1N7QYE6-F1
#
_entry.id   AF-A0A1N7QYE6-F1
#
_cell.length_a   1.000
_cell.length_b   1.000
_cell.length_c   1.000
_cell.angle_alpha   90.00
_cell.angle_beta   90.00
_cell.angle_gamma   90.00
#
_symmetry.space_group_name_H-M   'P 1'
#
loop_
_entity.id
_entity.type
_entity.pdbx_description
1 polymer ?
#
loop_
_entity_poly.entity_id
_entity_poly.type
_entity_poly.pdbx_seq_one_letter_code
_entity_poly.pdbx_strand_id
1 'polypeptide(L)'
;MLSVPEAAQHLGVSPRTVYDLAAPGGPIPCHRVGRRILFSPEDLAEYLQSCRYTETKRAVASSLSSTVSLKGSGSALEKLFQSRGVKPRLTPTTAKNRRDSTPLHLVSNARSS
;
A
#
# COMPACT_ATOMS: atom_id res chain seq x y z
N MET A 1 39.48 11.62 7.81
CA MET A 1 38.31 12.51 7.86
C MET A 1 38.03 12.95 6.43
N LEU A 2 36.85 12.58 5.91
CA LEU A 2 36.43 12.83 4.54
C LEU A 2 35.58 14.09 4.49
N SER A 3 35.79 14.91 3.48
CA SER A 3 34.94 16.05 3.17
C SER A 3 33.64 15.61 2.48
N VAL A 4 32.64 16.49 2.42
CA VAL A 4 31.37 16.23 1.73
C VAL A 4 31.53 15.70 0.29
N PRO A 5 32.36 16.27 -0.60
CA PRO A 5 32.52 15.75 -1.96
C PRO A 5 33.17 14.35 -1.98
N GLU A 6 34.11 14.08 -1.08
CA GLU A 6 34.73 12.75 -0.97
C GLU A 6 33.74 11.72 -0.42
N ALA A 7 32.97 12.08 0.61
CA ALA A 7 31.90 11.25 1.14
C ALA A 7 30.83 10.95 0.06
N ALA A 8 30.52 11.93 -0.79
CA ALA A 8 29.59 11.76 -1.91
C ALA A 8 30.11 10.73 -2.93
N GLN A 9 31.41 10.77 -3.25
CA GLN A 9 32.05 9.79 -4.13
C GLN A 9 32.06 8.39 -3.49
N HIS A 10 32.36 8.30 -2.18
CA HIS A 10 32.34 7.03 -1.44
C HIS A 10 30.95 6.40 -1.38
N LEU A 11 29.90 7.21 -1.20
CA LEU A 11 28.51 6.75 -1.13
C LEU A 11 27.86 6.58 -2.52
N GLY A 12 28.45 7.14 -3.58
CA GLY A 12 27.88 7.14 -4.93
C GLY A 12 26.64 8.03 -5.08
N VAL A 13 26.50 9.09 -4.27
CA VAL A 13 25.33 9.98 -4.25
C VAL A 13 25.72 11.43 -4.56
N SER A 14 24.72 12.29 -4.78
CA SER A 14 24.98 13.72 -4.96
C SER A 14 25.46 14.37 -3.65
N PRO A 15 26.32 15.40 -3.70
CA PRO A 15 26.75 16.11 -2.50
C PRO A 15 25.60 16.71 -1.69
N ARG A 16 24.51 17.09 -2.36
CA ARG A 16 23.29 17.59 -1.70
C ARG A 16 22.67 16.53 -0.81
N THR A 17 22.58 15.29 -1.31
CA THR A 17 22.09 14.14 -0.55
C THR A 17 22.94 13.86 0.68
N VAL A 18 24.25 14.07 0.61
CA VAL A 18 25.14 13.90 1.77
C VAL A 18 24.80 14.88 2.90
N TYR A 19 24.39 16.11 2.59
CA TYR A 19 23.93 17.07 3.61
C TYR A 19 22.63 16.63 4.28
N ASP A 20 21.69 16.05 3.52
CA ASP A 20 20.43 15.53 4.06
C ASP A 20 20.66 14.30 4.95
N LEU A 21 21.68 13.50 4.63
CA LEU A 21 22.07 12.31 5.41
C LEU A 21 22.90 12.62 6.66
N ALA A 22 23.44 13.83 6.78
CA ALA A 22 24.27 14.23 7.92
C ALA A 22 23.45 14.56 9.17
N ALA A 23 23.93 14.15 10.34
CA ALA A 23 23.38 14.59 11.62
C ALA A 23 23.39 16.14 11.74
N PRO A 24 22.35 16.77 12.31
CA PRO A 24 21.27 16.17 13.11
C PRO A 24 20.04 15.69 12.31
N GLY A 25 19.95 15.98 11.02
CA GLY A 25 18.77 15.66 10.20
C GLY A 25 18.77 14.23 9.64
N GLY A 26 19.96 13.65 9.48
CA GLY A 26 20.13 12.34 8.88
C GLY A 26 20.81 11.31 9.78
N PRO A 27 20.89 10.06 9.29
CA PRO A 27 21.35 8.91 10.06
C PRO A 27 22.88 8.82 10.18
N ILE A 28 23.65 9.58 9.40
CA ILE A 28 25.12 9.48 9.37
C ILE A 28 25.72 10.44 10.40
N PRO A 29 26.52 9.94 11.37
CA PRO A 29 27.30 10.78 12.27
C PRO A 29 28.23 11.73 11.50
N CYS A 30 28.38 12.96 11.98
CA CYS A 30 29.25 13.93 11.34
C CYS A 30 29.98 14.80 12.36
N HIS A 31 31.19 15.19 12.01
CA HIS A 31 32.00 16.13 12.79
C HIS A 31 31.90 17.51 12.17
N ARG A 32 31.40 18.48 12.94
CA ARG A 32 31.28 19.88 12.50
C ARG A 32 32.48 20.66 13.01
N VAL A 33 33.32 21.11 12.08
CA VAL A 33 34.47 21.99 12.37
C VAL A 33 34.18 23.34 11.74
N GLY A 34 33.63 24.25 12.55
CA GLY A 34 33.12 25.54 12.08
C GLY A 34 31.98 25.35 11.08
N ARG A 35 32.19 25.82 9.83
CA ARG A 35 31.22 25.66 8.73
C ARG A 35 31.41 24.37 7.94
N ARG A 36 32.48 23.62 8.19
CA ARG A 36 32.80 22.39 7.46
C ARG A 36 32.19 21.18 8.15
N ILE A 37 31.67 20.25 7.35
CA ILE A 37 31.17 18.96 7.80
C ILE A 37 32.16 17.91 7.30
N LEU A 38 32.62 17.07 8.24
CA LEU A 38 33.57 16.00 8.01
C LEU A 38 32.97 14.68 8.46
N PHE A 39 33.29 13.62 7.73
CA PHE A 39 32.83 12.27 8.00
C PHE A 39 34.01 11.36 8.34
N SER A 40 33.80 10.43 9.26
CA SER A 40 34.73 9.30 9.42
C SER A 40 34.49 8.29 8.30
N PRO A 41 35.54 7.72 7.68
CA PRO A 41 35.36 6.63 6.73
C PRO A 41 34.70 5.39 7.38
N GLU A 42 34.91 5.18 8.68
CA GLU A 42 34.31 4.10 9.45
C GLU A 42 32.78 4.27 9.54
N ASP A 43 32.31 5.48 9.87
CA ASP A 43 30.87 5.79 9.95
C ASP A 43 30.17 5.60 8.59
N LEU A 44 30.83 5.98 7.49
CA LEU A 44 30.29 5.77 6.14
C LEU A 44 30.22 4.29 5.80
N ALA A 45 31.24 3.51 6.17
CA ALA A 45 31.23 2.07 5.97
C ALA A 45 30.15 1.39 6.81
N GLU A 46 30.01 1.75 8.09
CA GLU A 46 28.95 1.26 8.98
C GLU A 46 27.57 1.61 8.45
N TYR A 47 27.37 2.84 7.96
CA TYR A 47 26.13 3.24 7.31
C TYR A 47 25.82 2.37 6.07
N LEU A 48 26.80 2.11 5.21
CA LEU A 48 26.63 1.21 4.05
C LEU A 48 26.32 -0.23 4.49
N GLN A 49 26.96 -0.74 5.55
CA GLN A 49 26.62 -2.05 6.12
C GLN A 49 25.20 -2.07 6.69
N SER A 50 24.77 -1.02 7.38
CA SER A 50 23.40 -0.90 7.89
C SER A 50 22.37 -0.89 6.74
N CYS A 51 22.70 -0.24 5.63
CA CYS A 51 21.87 -0.23 4.42
C CYS A 51 21.81 -1.61 3.76
N ARG A 52 22.90 -2.40 3.81
CA ARG A 52 22.95 -3.78 3.31
C ARG A 52 21.90 -4.69 3.96
N TYR A 53 21.44 -4.36 5.17
CA TYR A 53 20.40 -5.10 5.89
C TYR A 53 18.96 -4.59 5.67
N THR A 54 18.73 -3.67 4.74
CA THR A 54 17.39 -3.11 4.46
C THR A 54 16.64 -3.82 3.32
N GLU A 55 17.23 -4.83 2.68
CA GLU A 55 16.52 -5.69 1.73
C GLU A 55 16.14 -7.02 2.41
N THR A 56 15.09 -6.98 3.23
CA THR A 56 14.00 -8.00 3.41
C THR A 56 13.18 -7.65 4.67
N LYS A 57 12.59 -6.44 4.74
CA LYS A 57 11.41 -6.16 5.59
C LYS A 57 10.34 -5.32 4.88
N ARG A 58 10.38 -5.24 3.55
CA ARG A 58 9.27 -4.75 2.71
C ARG A 58 8.19 -5.83 2.48
N ALA A 59 8.14 -6.88 3.30
CA ALA A 59 7.12 -7.93 3.20
C ALA A 59 5.84 -7.63 4.00
N VAL A 60 5.83 -6.57 4.83
CA VAL A 60 4.68 -6.28 5.73
C VAL A 60 3.86 -5.05 5.30
N ALA A 61 4.35 -4.23 4.38
CA ALA A 61 3.60 -3.05 3.91
C ALA A 61 3.02 -3.18 2.48
N SER A 62 3.48 -4.13 1.66
CA SER A 62 2.94 -4.32 0.29
C SER A 62 1.89 -5.44 0.19
N SER A 63 1.78 -6.32 1.19
CA SER A 63 0.86 -7.48 1.17
C SER A 63 -0.54 -7.20 1.74
N LEU A 64 -0.80 -6.01 2.29
CA LEU A 64 -2.13 -5.61 2.76
C LEU A 64 -3.09 -5.14 1.66
N SER A 65 -2.69 -5.13 0.40
CA SER A 65 -3.64 -5.03 -0.73
C SER A 65 -4.02 -6.42 -1.27
N SER A 66 -4.29 -7.36 -0.38
CA SER A 66 -4.93 -8.61 -0.75
C SER A 66 -6.41 -8.36 -1.05
N THR A 67 -6.68 -7.74 -2.20
CA THR A 67 -8.00 -7.67 -2.85
C THR A 67 -8.37 -9.03 -3.46
N VAL A 68 -7.94 -10.13 -2.83
CA VAL A 68 -8.32 -11.48 -3.26
C VAL A 68 -9.68 -11.73 -2.67
N SER A 69 -10.70 -11.72 -3.54
CA SER A 69 -12.06 -12.10 -3.20
C SER A 69 -12.09 -13.58 -2.78
N LEU A 70 -11.80 -13.84 -1.51
CA LEU A 70 -12.05 -15.13 -0.87
C LEU A 70 -13.56 -15.33 -0.85
N LYS A 71 -14.06 -16.21 -1.73
CA LYS A 71 -15.43 -16.77 -1.65
C LYS A 71 -15.50 -17.72 -0.44
N GLY A 72 -15.38 -17.16 0.76
CA GLY A 72 -15.74 -17.85 1.99
C GLY A 72 -17.23 -17.63 2.25
N SER A 73 -17.94 -18.70 2.64
CA SER A 73 -19.30 -18.60 3.19
C SER A 73 -19.22 -17.81 4.52
N GLY A 74 -19.30 -16.49 4.43
CA GLY A 74 -18.74 -15.57 5.41
C GLY A 74 -19.72 -15.01 6.42
N SER A 75 -20.51 -15.84 7.11
CA SER A 75 -21.49 -15.35 8.09
C SER A 75 -20.85 -14.67 9.31
N ALA A 76 -19.62 -15.03 9.69
CA ALA A 76 -18.90 -14.44 10.82
C ALA A 76 -18.16 -13.15 10.43
N LEU A 77 -17.53 -13.13 9.26
CA LEU A 77 -16.81 -11.96 8.76
C LEU A 77 -17.78 -10.81 8.44
N GLU A 78 -18.92 -11.12 7.82
CA GLU A 78 -19.92 -10.12 7.46
C GLU A 78 -20.50 -9.39 8.69
N LYS A 79 -20.76 -10.12 9.78
CA LYS A 79 -21.21 -9.52 11.06
C LYS A 79 -20.18 -8.56 11.67
N LEU A 80 -18.90 -8.85 11.50
CA LEU A 80 -17.81 -8.04 12.05
C LEU A 80 -17.62 -6.72 11.28
N PHE A 81 -17.82 -6.74 9.96
CA PHE A 81 -17.82 -5.51 9.15
C PHE A 81 -19.05 -4.64 9.44
N GLN A 82 -20.23 -5.25 9.61
CA GLN A 82 -21.45 -4.51 9.97
C GLN A 82 -21.36 -3.84 11.35
N SER A 83 -20.80 -4.52 12.37
CA SER A 83 -20.66 -3.95 13.72
C SER A 83 -19.71 -2.74 13.78
N ARG A 84 -18.77 -2.66 12.83
CA ARG A 84 -17.85 -1.53 12.64
C ARG A 84 -18.44 -0.39 11.80
N GLY A 85 -19.73 -0.45 11.47
CA GLY A 85 -20.45 0.59 10.73
C GLY A 85 -20.24 0.56 9.22
N VAL A 86 -19.56 -0.46 8.69
CA VAL A 86 -19.35 -0.61 7.24
C VAL A 86 -20.61 -1.20 6.63
N LYS A 87 -21.45 -0.34 6.02
CA LYS A 87 -22.64 -0.79 5.30
C LYS A 87 -22.20 -1.50 4.01
N PRO A 88 -22.53 -2.79 3.81
CA PRO A 88 -22.23 -3.46 2.55
C PRO A 88 -22.97 -2.74 1.43
N ARG A 89 -22.21 -2.28 0.44
CA ARG A 89 -22.75 -1.59 -0.73
C ARG A 89 -23.49 -2.63 -1.56
N LEU A 90 -24.82 -2.52 -1.66
CA LEU A 90 -25.62 -3.40 -2.51
C LEU A 90 -25.09 -3.29 -3.95
N THR A 91 -24.58 -4.40 -4.46
CA THR A 91 -24.17 -4.52 -5.86
C THR A 91 -25.41 -4.32 -6.72
N PRO A 92 -25.43 -3.39 -7.70
CA PRO A 92 -26.49 -3.33 -8.67
C PRO A 92 -26.47 -4.65 -9.45
N THR A 93 -27.44 -5.52 -9.17
CA THR A 93 -27.62 -6.78 -9.87
C THR A 93 -28.03 -6.48 -11.30
N THR A 94 -27.12 -6.71 -12.25
CA THR A 94 -27.45 -6.71 -13.70
C THR A 94 -28.19 -8.01 -14.08
N ALA A 95 -29.06 -8.51 -13.20
CA ALA A 95 -29.91 -9.63 -13.54
C ALA A 95 -31.02 -9.08 -14.45
N LYS A 96 -31.06 -9.55 -15.70
CA LYS A 96 -32.16 -9.29 -16.63
C LYS A 96 -33.46 -9.75 -15.97
N ASN A 97 -34.37 -8.83 -15.68
CA ASN A 97 -35.72 -9.17 -15.24
C ASN A 97 -36.33 -10.14 -16.24
N ARG A 98 -36.76 -11.31 -15.77
CA ARG A 98 -37.58 -12.21 -16.58
C ARG A 98 -38.89 -11.47 -16.87
N ARG A 99 -39.27 -11.41 -18.15
CA ARG A 99 -40.60 -10.96 -18.52
C ARG A 99 -41.56 -12.06 -18.10
N ASP A 100 -42.31 -11.81 -17.03
CA ASP A 100 -43.45 -12.64 -16.71
C ASP A 100 -44.42 -12.55 -17.88
N SER A 101 -44.71 -13.71 -18.49
CA SER A 101 -45.66 -13.80 -19.58
C SER A 101 -47.05 -13.58 -19.01
N THR A 102 -47.76 -12.59 -19.52
CA THR A 102 -49.15 -12.31 -19.17
C THR A 102 -49.99 -13.56 -19.44
N PRO A 103 -50.80 -14.07 -18.49
CA PRO A 103 -51.67 -15.21 -18.77
C PRO A 103 -52.72 -14.79 -19.81
N LEU A 104 -52.82 -15.53 -20.91
CA LEU A 104 -53.87 -15.34 -21.91
C LEU A 104 -55.20 -15.78 -21.29
N HIS A 105 -56.10 -14.83 -21.07
CA HIS A 105 -57.46 -15.11 -20.65
C HIS A 105 -58.26 -15.58 -21.89
N LEU A 106 -58.40 -16.90 -22.06
CA LEU A 106 -59.30 -17.49 -23.03
C LEU A 106 -60.75 -17.23 -22.58
N VAL A 107 -61.42 -16.28 -23.20
CA VAL A 107 -62.87 -16.12 -23.09
C VAL A 107 -63.51 -17.11 -24.07
N SER A 108 -63.92 -18.26 -23.56
CA SER A 108 -64.96 -19.06 -24.19
C SER A 108 -66.31 -18.54 -23.72
N ASN A 109 -67.19 -18.12 -24.62
CA ASN A 109 -68.61 -18.24 -24.33
C ASN A 109 -69.40 -18.61 -25.58
N ALA A 110 -70.18 -19.68 -25.40
CA ALA A 110 -70.97 -20.38 -26.39
C ALA A 110 -72.25 -19.63 -26.78
N ARG A 111 -72.75 -19.95 -27.97
CA ARG A 111 -74.06 -19.53 -28.51
C ARG A 111 -75.22 -20.25 -27.82
N SER A 112 -76.35 -19.55 -27.65
CA SER A 112 -77.76 -20.05 -27.68
C SER A 112 -78.65 -18.85 -27.27
N SER A 113 -79.79 -18.53 -27.87
CA SER A 113 -80.66 -19.12 -28.91
C SER A 113 -81.33 -17.99 -29.70
#